data_AF-A0A3B5QA41-F1
#
_entry.id   AF-A0A3B5QA41-F1
#
_cell.length_a   1.000
_cell.length_b   1.000
_cell.length_c   1.000
_cell.angle_alpha   90.00
_cell.angle_beta   90.00
_cell.angle_gamma   90.00
#
_symmetry.space_group_name_H-M   'P 1'
#
loop_
_entity.id
_entity.type
_entity.pdbx_description
1 polymer ?
#
loop_
_entity_poly.entity_id
_entity_poly.type
_entity_poly.pdbx_seq_one_letter_code
_entity_poly.pdbx_strand_id
1 'polypeptide(L)' 'MALLKVLLLLELVSSVSLQKRIIGGEKCRDDERRYHVKIYGHNKTQDYICGGSLISHRWVLTAAHCWESDPGW' A
#
# COMPACT_ATOMS: atom_id res chain seq x y z
N MET A 1 20.26 15.50 -32.36
CA MET A 1 18.79 15.25 -32.29
C MET A 1 18.44 13.85 -31.79
N ALA A 2 19.14 12.79 -32.22
CA ALA A 2 18.90 11.43 -31.72
C ALA A 2 19.16 11.30 -30.21
N LEU A 3 20.27 11.85 -29.70
CA LEU A 3 20.62 11.81 -28.27
C LEU A 3 19.58 12.51 -27.37
N LEU A 4 19.06 13.68 -27.80
CA LEU A 4 18.03 14.41 -27.06
C LEU A 4 16.70 13.63 -27.02
N LYS A 5 16.34 12.97 -28.13
CA LYS A 5 15.18 12.07 -28.16
C LYS A 5 15.36 10.85 -27.25
N VAL A 6 16.58 10.29 -27.18
CA VAL A 6 16.90 9.16 -26.29
C VAL A 6 16.86 9.57 -24.82
N LEU A 7 17.39 10.74 -24.46
CA LEU A 7 17.31 11.31 -23.11
C LEU A 7 15.85 11.58 -22.68
N LEU A 8 15.05 12.17 -23.56
CA LEU A 8 13.60 12.38 -23.33
C LEU A 8 12.84 11.06 -23.14
N LEU A 9 13.22 10.01 -23.87
CA LEU A 9 12.63 8.68 -23.72
C LEU A 9 13.00 8.05 -22.37
N LEU A 10 14.25 8.20 -21.90
CA LEU A 10 14.74 7.66 -20.62
C LEU A 10 14.01 8.25 -19.40
N GLU A 11 13.71 9.56 -19.41
CA GLU A 11 12.98 10.20 -18.31
C GLU A 11 11.51 9.74 -18.22
N LEU A 12 10.86 9.45 -19.35
CA LEU A 12 9.49 8.94 -19.40
C LEU A 12 9.33 7.52 -18.85
N VAL A 13 10.36 6.67 -18.94
CA VAL A 13 10.28 5.27 -18.44
C VAL A 13 10.36 5.18 -16.91
N SER A 14 10.82 6.24 -16.25
CA SER A 14 11.18 6.21 -14.83
C SER A 14 10.00 6.49 -13.88
N SER A 15 8.87 6.98 -14.37
CA SER A 15 7.71 7.37 -13.55
C SER A 15 6.53 6.40 -13.63
N VAL A 16 6.78 5.12 -13.93
CA VAL A 16 5.75 4.08 -13.79
C VAL A 16 5.45 3.89 -12.30
N SER A 17 4.45 4.61 -11.81
CA SER A 17 3.80 4.30 -10.54
C SER A 17 3.15 2.93 -10.68
N LEU A 18 3.86 1.90 -10.23
CA LEU A 18 3.33 0.56 -10.04
C LEU A 18 2.31 0.62 -8.90
N GLN A 19 1.12 1.15 -9.20
CA GLN A 19 -0.03 0.99 -8.32
C GLN A 19 -0.21 -0.51 -8.13
N LYS A 20 0.09 -1.02 -6.93
CA LYS A 20 -0.16 -2.41 -6.51
C LYS A 20 -1.66 -2.60 -6.33
N ARG A 21 -2.40 -2.47 -7.43
CA ARG A 21 -3.86 -2.57 -7.47
C ARG A 21 -4.24 -4.01 -7.72
N ILE A 22 -5.15 -4.54 -6.91
CA ILE A 22 -5.77 -5.84 -7.17
C ILE A 22 -6.74 -5.68 -8.36
N ILE A 23 -6.45 -6.36 -9.47
CA ILE A 23 -7.29 -6.40 -10.67
C ILE A 23 -7.90 -7.80 -10.78
N GLY A 24 -9.22 -7.88 -11.01
CA GLY A 24 -9.92 -9.17 -11.11
C GLY A 24 -10.12 -9.90 -9.79
N GLY A 25 -10.00 -9.20 -8.65
CA GLY A 25 -10.30 -9.78 -7.34
C GLY A 25 -11.79 -10.07 -7.17
N GLU A 26 -12.10 -10.95 -6.22
CA GLU A 26 -13.46 -11.29 -5.82
C GLU A 26 -13.71 -10.96 -4.35
N LYS A 27 -14.99 -10.85 -3.97
CA LYS A 27 -15.36 -10.61 -2.58
C LYS A 27 -15.13 -11.90 -1.78
N CYS A 28 -14.24 -11.85 -0.79
CA CYS A 28 -14.08 -12.94 0.16
C CYS A 28 -15.36 -13.19 0.96
N ARG A 29 -15.58 -14.44 1.33
CA ARG A 29 -16.60 -14.78 2.33
C ARG A 29 -16.18 -14.31 3.72
N ASP A 30 -17.15 -14.06 4.60
CA ASP A 30 -16.90 -13.56 5.95
C ASP A 30 -16.04 -14.51 6.81
N ASP A 31 -16.00 -15.80 6.46
CA ASP A 31 -15.26 -16.85 7.16
C ASP A 31 -13.88 -17.19 6.54
N GLU A 32 -13.53 -16.60 5.41
CA GLU A 32 -12.36 -16.99 4.61
C GLU A 32 -11.04 -16.37 5.11
N ARG A 33 -11.11 -15.18 5.72
CA ARG A 33 -9.95 -14.39 6.16
C ARG A 33 -10.13 -13.89 7.59
N ARG A 34 -10.45 -14.81 8.52
CA ARG A 34 -10.76 -14.50 9.93
C ARG A 34 -9.68 -13.74 10.70
N TYR A 35 -8.43 -13.80 10.26
CA TYR A 35 -7.30 -13.08 10.86
C TYR A 35 -7.11 -11.68 10.28
N HIS A 36 -7.76 -11.33 9.17
CA HIS A 36 -7.59 -10.02 8.54
C HIS A 36 -8.27 -8.95 9.38
N VAL A 37 -7.53 -7.89 9.70
CA VAL A 37 -8.05 -6.75 10.47
C VAL A 37 -7.87 -5.46 9.71
N LYS A 38 -8.79 -4.53 9.97
CA LYS A 38 -8.75 -3.16 9.48
C LYS A 38 -8.25 -2.26 10.60
N ILE A 39 -7.17 -1.55 10.35
CA ILE A 39 -6.53 -0.64 11.31
C ILE A 39 -6.91 0.78 10.91
N TYR A 40 -7.51 1.51 11.83
CA TYR A 40 -7.79 2.94 11.68
C TYR A 40 -6.78 3.71 12.52
N GLY A 41 -6.09 4.66 11.90
CA GLY A 41 -5.17 5.55 12.59
C GLY A 41 -5.47 7.00 12.27
N HIS A 42 -5.11 7.88 13.20
CA HIS A 42 -5.23 9.32 13.06
C HIS A 42 -3.88 9.95 13.38
N ASN A 43 -3.35 10.75 12.47
CA ASN A 43 -2.26 11.68 12.76
C ASN A 43 -2.81 13.11 12.78
N LYS A 44 -2.01 14.06 13.26
CA LYS A 44 -2.31 15.49 13.41
C LYS A 44 -2.98 16.13 12.19
N THR A 45 -2.75 15.60 11.00
CA THR A 45 -3.21 16.16 9.73
C THR A 45 -4.18 15.26 8.97
N GLN A 46 -4.25 13.95 9.25
CA GLN A 46 -4.98 13.01 8.38
C GLN A 46 -5.32 11.67 9.06
N ASP A 47 -6.52 11.17 8.75
CA ASP A 47 -6.93 9.78 8.99
C ASP A 47 -6.35 8.84 7.93
N TYR A 48 -5.88 7.67 8.35
CA TYR A 48 -5.40 6.62 7.46
C TYR A 48 -5.99 5.26 7.81
N ILE A 49 -6.02 4.39 6.79
CA ILE A 49 -6.50 3.02 6.90
C ILE A 49 -5.39 2.08 6.45
N CYS A 50 -5.12 1.08 7.26
CA CYS A 50 -4.19 0.01 6.98
C CYS A 50 -4.82 -1.37 7.16
N GLY A 51 -4.14 -2.40 6.66
CA GLY A 51 -4.44 -3.80 6.95
C GLY A 51 -3.51 -4.38 8.02
N GLY A 52 -3.91 -5.51 8.59
CA GLY A 52 -3.07 -6.32 9.47
C GLY A 52 -3.57 -7.75 9.60
N SER A 53 -2.84 -8.54 10.37
CA SER A 53 -3.18 -9.93 10.68
C SER A 53 -3.17 -10.17 12.20
N LEU A 54 -4.25 -10.70 12.75
CA LEU A 54 -4.30 -11.19 14.13
C LEU A 54 -3.44 -12.46 14.25
N ILE A 55 -2.29 -12.35 14.91
CA ILE A 55 -1.32 -13.46 15.05
C ILE A 55 -1.40 -14.16 16.40
N SER A 56 -2.07 -13.55 17.38
CA SER A 56 -2.39 -14.16 18.68
C SER A 56 -3.54 -13.40 19.35
N HIS A 57 -3.96 -13.83 20.54
CA HIS A 57 -5.12 -13.27 21.24
C HIS A 57 -5.05 -11.76 21.51
N ARG A 58 -3.85 -11.16 21.48
CA ARG A 58 -3.65 -9.73 21.77
C ARG A 58 -2.69 -9.02 20.82
N TRP A 59 -2.23 -9.69 19.75
CA TRP A 59 -1.22 -9.14 18.85
C TRP A 59 -1.68 -9.15 17.40
N VAL A 60 -1.60 -7.98 16.78
CA VAL A 60 -1.80 -7.77 15.35
C VAL A 60 -0.45 -7.44 14.72
N LEU A 61 -0.10 -8.14 13.65
CA LEU A 61 1.05 -7.82 12.80
C LEU A 61 0.61 -6.87 11.67
N THR A 62 1.35 -5.79 11.45
CA THR A 62 1.11 -4.81 10.37
C THR A 62 2.44 -4.23 9.86
N ALA A 63 2.38 -3.35 8.86
CA ALA A 63 3.56 -2.69 8.31
C ALA A 63 3.98 -1.49 9.19
N ALA A 64 5.28 -1.21 9.27
CA ALA A 64 5.81 -0.09 10.08
C ALA A 64 5.28 1.29 9.63
N HIS A 65 5.14 1.51 8.32
CA HIS A 65 4.59 2.76 7.77
C HIS A 65 3.10 2.98 8.07
N CYS A 66 2.42 1.98 8.65
CA CYS A 66 1.06 2.16 9.17
C CYS A 66 1.06 2.83 10.55
N TRP A 67 2.22 3.06 11.16
CA TRP A 67 2.34 3.79 12.43
C TRP A 67 2.85 5.21 12.20
N GLU A 68 3.97 5.33 11.50
CA GLU A 68 4.52 6.59 11.04
C GLU A 68 3.99 6.84 9.64
N SER A 69 3.13 7.85 9.49
CA SER A 69 2.70 8.35 8.19
C SER A 69 3.87 9.05 7.47
N ASP A 70 4.96 8.33 7.25
CA ASP A 70 6.06 8.79 6.40
C ASP A 70 5.79 8.24 5.00
N PRO A 71 5.49 9.11 4.02
CA PRO A 71 5.13 8.69 2.68
C PRO A 71 6.39 8.33 1.89
N GLY A 72 7.23 7.44 2.41
CA GLY A 72 8.50 7.00 1.82
C GLY A 72 8.37 6.22 0.50
N TRP A 73 7.34 6.53 -0.30
CA TRP A 73 7.11 6.10 -1.68
C TRP A 73 6.97 7.33 -2.56
#